data_AF-A0A167KC24-F1
#
_entry.id   AF-A0A167KC24-F1
#
_cell.length_a   1.000
_cell.length_b   1.000
_cell.length_c   1.000
_cell.angle_alpha   90.00
_cell.angle_beta   90.00
_cell.angle_gamma   90.00
#
_symmetry.space_group_name_H-M   'P 1'
#
loop_
_entity.id
_entity.type
_entity.pdbx_description
1 polymer ?
#
loop_
_entity_poly.entity_id
_entity_poly.type
_entity_poly.pdbx_seq_one_letter_code
_entity_poly.pdbx_strand_id
1 'polypeptide(L)'
;MWDFDHCDPKRCSGKKLARLGLIKDMRVGQRFRGIVVTPKGTCVVSPSDRDIVQESGVAVVECSWARLDDVPFSKIRSPNERLLPYLIATNPVNYGKPWRLNCVEALAAAFYITGFDSYAETLMSKFTWGHSFWTVNQRLIERYRTCNTAKDVEEMQQKIMAEIEAEYTERRKDDDLLVANPNHTGNMWALPVGSEENKEDDEDQ
;
A
#
# COMPACT_ATOMS: atom_id res chain seq x y z
N MET A 1 13.76 12.95 1.64
CA MET A 1 13.62 11.57 1.15
C MET A 1 15.01 10.99 0.96
N TRP A 2 15.26 9.76 1.40
CA TRP A 2 16.44 9.03 0.92
C TRP A 2 16.06 8.28 -0.35
N ASP A 3 16.83 8.46 -1.41
CA ASP A 3 16.62 7.83 -2.70
C ASP A 3 17.76 6.85 -2.97
N PHE A 4 17.40 5.62 -3.34
CA PHE A 4 18.33 4.54 -3.66
C PHE A 4 18.31 4.16 -5.15
N ASP A 5 17.61 4.90 -6.00
CA ASP A 5 17.56 4.67 -7.45
C ASP A 5 17.05 3.27 -7.85
N HIS A 6 16.22 2.64 -7.01
CA HIS A 6 15.65 1.31 -7.26
C HIS A 6 14.40 1.33 -8.16
N CYS A 7 13.84 2.52 -8.42
CA CYS A 7 12.59 2.71 -9.16
C CYS A 7 12.85 3.49 -10.45
N ASP A 8 12.04 3.23 -11.49
CA ASP A 8 12.02 4.06 -12.71
C ASP A 8 11.67 5.52 -12.34
N PRO A 9 12.56 6.50 -12.61
CA PRO A 9 12.34 7.92 -12.29
C PRO A 9 11.04 8.52 -12.83
N LYS A 10 10.51 7.97 -13.94
CA LYS A 10 9.26 8.46 -14.55
C LYS A 10 8.03 8.01 -13.78
N ARG A 11 8.08 6.82 -13.17
CA ARG A 11 6.96 6.19 -12.45
C ARG A 11 7.03 6.38 -10.93
N CYS A 12 8.22 6.67 -10.42
CA CYS A 12 8.50 6.89 -9.00
C CYS A 12 7.75 8.11 -8.43
N SER A 13 6.91 7.87 -7.42
CA SER A 13 6.15 8.93 -6.75
C SER A 13 7.06 9.90 -6.00
N GLY A 14 8.09 9.40 -5.30
CA GLY A 14 9.04 10.24 -4.57
C GLY A 14 9.82 11.18 -5.48
N LYS A 15 10.39 10.65 -6.57
CA LYS A 15 11.09 11.45 -7.60
C LYS A 15 10.16 12.45 -8.30
N LYS A 16 8.87 12.15 -8.44
CA LYS A 16 7.89 13.14 -8.93
C LYS A 16 7.76 14.30 -7.95
N LEU A 17 7.61 14.02 -6.66
CA LEU A 17 7.54 15.07 -5.63
C LEU A 17 8.82 15.91 -5.59
N ALA A 18 10.00 15.29 -5.76
CA ALA A 18 11.28 15.99 -5.76
C ALA A 18 11.39 16.97 -6.94
N ARG A 19 10.98 16.54 -8.15
CA ARG A 19 10.89 17.41 -9.34
C ARG A 19 9.95 18.59 -9.17
N LEU A 20 8.88 18.41 -8.39
CA LEU A 20 7.91 19.47 -8.08
C LEU A 20 8.35 20.38 -6.92
N GLY A 21 9.51 20.13 -6.31
CA GLY A 21 10.02 20.90 -5.17
C GLY A 21 9.25 20.67 -3.86
N LEU A 22 8.41 19.63 -3.80
CA LEU A 22 7.58 19.32 -2.62
C LEU A 22 8.30 18.45 -1.60
N ILE A 23 9.38 17.79 -2.00
CA ILE A 23 10.26 17.03 -1.10
C ILE A 23 11.72 17.28 -1.48
N LYS A 24 12.60 17.25 -0.48
CA LYS A 24 14.05 17.39 -0.67
C LYS A 24 14.73 16.03 -0.54
N ASP A 25 15.68 15.76 -1.42
CA ASP A 25 16.53 14.58 -1.33
C ASP A 25 17.55 14.75 -0.20
N MET A 26 17.84 13.64 0.46
CA MET A 26 18.77 13.56 1.58
C MET A 26 19.88 12.58 1.26
N ARG A 27 21.10 12.90 1.69
CA ARG A 27 22.24 12.01 1.52
C ARG A 27 22.14 10.84 2.50
N VAL A 28 22.61 9.67 2.09
CA VAL A 28 22.74 8.52 2.99
C VAL A 28 23.65 8.89 4.17
N GLY A 29 23.19 8.62 5.40
CA GLY A 29 23.88 9.03 6.63
C GLY A 29 23.54 10.43 7.15
N GLN A 30 22.84 11.26 6.36
CA GLN A 30 22.28 12.52 6.85
C GLN A 30 21.23 12.24 7.93
N ARG A 31 21.32 12.93 9.07
CA ARG A 31 20.35 12.79 10.15
C ARG A 31 19.09 13.58 9.84
N PHE A 32 17.93 12.95 10.05
CA PHE A 32 16.63 13.63 10.04
C PHE A 32 16.05 13.61 11.45
N ARG A 33 15.49 14.74 11.91
CA ARG A 33 14.93 14.86 13.27
C ARG A 33 13.43 14.58 13.31
N GLY A 34 12.75 14.75 12.18
CA GLY A 34 11.31 14.50 12.05
C GLY A 34 10.97 13.03 11.93
N ILE A 35 9.71 12.77 11.59
CA ILE A 35 9.19 11.41 11.43
C ILE A 35 9.74 10.78 10.17
N VAL A 36 10.32 9.59 10.27
CA VAL A 36 10.71 8.79 9.11
C VAL A 36 9.75 7.64 8.97
N VAL A 37 8.93 7.67 7.94
CA VAL A 37 8.06 6.55 7.60
C VAL A 37 8.88 5.50 6.84
N THR A 38 9.02 4.33 7.43
CA THR A 38 9.90 3.25 6.93
C THR A 38 9.31 1.88 7.28
N PRO A 39 9.44 0.86 6.41
CA PRO A 39 8.99 -0.50 6.70
C PRO A 39 9.78 -1.19 7.83
N LYS A 40 10.88 -0.59 8.29
CA LYS A 40 11.68 -1.07 9.44
C LYS A 40 11.41 -0.29 10.74
N GLY A 41 10.39 0.58 10.74
CA GLY A 41 10.01 1.31 11.95
C GLY A 41 9.59 0.38 13.07
N THR A 42 9.69 0.87 14.31
CA THR A 42 9.35 0.09 15.51
C THR A 42 8.08 0.57 16.21
N CYS A 43 7.55 1.72 15.78
CA CYS A 43 6.41 2.38 16.40
C CYS A 43 5.45 2.82 15.29
N VAL A 44 4.14 2.68 15.48
CA VAL A 44 3.16 3.13 14.46
C VAL A 44 2.97 4.65 14.56
N VAL A 45 2.77 5.32 13.40
CA VAL A 45 2.41 6.75 13.38
C VAL A 45 1.12 6.97 14.18
N SER A 46 1.13 7.94 15.08
CA SER A 46 -0.03 8.33 15.88
C SER A 46 -0.22 9.83 15.95
N PRO A 47 -1.41 10.31 16.39
CA PRO A 47 -1.64 11.74 16.56
C PRO A 47 -0.65 12.44 17.51
N SER A 48 -0.04 11.72 18.46
CA SER A 48 1.05 12.24 19.30
C SER A 48 2.30 12.68 18.54
N ASP A 49 2.49 12.25 17.29
CA ASP A 49 3.64 12.67 16.46
C ASP A 49 3.46 14.08 15.87
N ARG A 50 2.30 14.72 16.09
CA ARG A 50 1.95 16.02 15.50
C ARG A 50 3.01 17.10 15.72
N ASP A 51 3.52 17.25 16.94
CA ASP A 51 4.50 18.30 17.26
C ASP A 51 5.83 18.06 16.53
N ILE A 52 6.27 16.80 16.46
CA ILE A 52 7.49 16.40 15.73
C ILE A 52 7.33 16.69 14.23
N VAL A 53 6.15 16.39 13.67
CA VAL A 53 5.83 16.69 12.27
C VAL A 53 5.80 18.19 12.02
N GLN A 54 5.25 18.98 12.93
CA GLN A 54 5.20 20.43 12.80
C GLN A 54 6.60 21.06 12.80
N GLU A 55 7.46 20.65 13.71
CA GLU A 55 8.79 21.24 13.89
C GLU A 55 9.81 20.73 12.86
N SER A 56 9.77 19.44 12.55
CA SER A 56 10.85 18.77 11.82
C SER A 56 10.40 18.06 10.54
N GLY A 57 9.09 17.97 10.28
CA GLY A 57 8.52 17.39 9.06
C GLY A 57 8.51 15.86 9.01
N VAL A 58 8.20 15.34 7.82
CA VAL A 58 8.13 13.90 7.52
C VAL A 58 9.10 13.55 6.39
N ALA A 59 9.78 12.42 6.52
CA ALA A 59 10.63 11.82 5.50
C ALA A 59 10.19 10.39 5.20
N VAL A 60 10.52 9.94 4.00
CA VAL A 60 10.30 8.58 3.49
C VAL A 60 11.59 8.04 2.89
N VAL A 61 11.64 6.72 2.79
CA VAL A 61 12.71 5.95 2.16
C VAL A 61 12.21 5.47 0.80
N GLU A 62 12.69 6.07 -0.28
CA GLU A 62 12.32 5.69 -1.64
C GLU A 62 13.13 4.48 -2.09
N CYS A 63 12.44 3.36 -2.23
CA CYS A 63 12.98 2.11 -2.71
C CYS A 63 11.86 1.28 -3.35
N SER A 64 12.23 0.32 -4.20
CA SER A 64 11.24 -0.62 -4.73
C SER A 64 10.95 -1.70 -3.69
N TRP A 65 9.68 -2.13 -3.62
CA TRP A 65 9.27 -3.23 -2.74
C TRP A 65 10.04 -4.53 -3.00
N ALA A 66 10.54 -4.73 -4.22
CA ALA A 66 11.32 -5.91 -4.61
C ALA A 66 12.79 -5.86 -4.15
N ARG A 67 13.30 -4.68 -3.79
CA ARG A 67 14.71 -4.46 -3.43
C ARG A 67 14.84 -3.82 -2.04
N LEU A 68 13.98 -4.24 -1.10
CA LEU A 68 14.04 -3.77 0.28
C LEU A 68 15.32 -4.24 0.98
N ASP A 69 15.78 -5.46 0.69
CA ASP A 69 16.97 -6.03 1.34
C ASP A 69 18.27 -5.33 0.94
N ASP A 70 18.27 -4.66 -0.22
CA ASP A 70 19.40 -3.86 -0.70
C ASP A 70 19.53 -2.50 0.02
N VAL A 71 18.48 -2.08 0.76
CA VAL A 71 18.47 -0.77 1.41
C VAL A 71 19.27 -0.83 2.72
N PRO A 72 20.33 -0.01 2.88
CA PRO A 72 21.13 0.03 4.10
C PRO A 72 20.38 0.81 5.21
N PHE A 73 19.34 0.22 5.78
CA PHE A 73 18.52 0.84 6.85
C PHE A 73 19.37 1.28 8.05
N SER A 74 20.47 0.58 8.36
CA SER A 74 21.41 0.97 9.42
C SER A 74 22.09 2.33 9.20
N LYS A 75 22.12 2.83 7.96
CA LYS A 75 22.66 4.15 7.61
C LYS A 75 21.61 5.25 7.65
N ILE A 76 20.33 4.90 7.77
CA ILE A 76 19.24 5.85 7.96
C ILE A 76 19.24 6.20 9.44
N ARG A 77 19.58 7.45 9.77
CA ARG A 77 19.71 7.90 11.16
C ARG A 77 18.55 8.82 11.49
N SER A 78 17.53 8.28 12.15
CA SER A 78 16.45 9.06 12.76
C SER A 78 16.12 8.52 14.15
N PRO A 79 15.84 9.40 15.13
CA PRO A 79 15.27 8.95 16.41
C PRO A 79 13.79 8.52 16.29
N ASN A 80 13.11 8.94 15.22
CA ASN A 80 11.66 8.87 15.08
C ASN A 80 11.24 8.05 13.86
N GLU A 81 11.63 6.78 13.83
CA GLU A 81 11.19 5.85 12.79
C GLU A 81 9.77 5.35 13.09
N ARG A 82 8.90 5.36 12.08
CA ARG A 82 7.50 5.00 12.20
C ARG A 82 7.03 4.05 11.12
N LEU A 83 6.13 3.14 11.50
CA LEU A 83 5.32 2.31 10.62
C LEU A 83 3.99 3.00 10.32
N LEU A 84 3.39 2.70 9.18
CA LEU A 84 2.02 3.11 8.91
C LEU A 84 1.04 2.05 9.41
N PRO A 85 -0.10 2.45 9.97
CA PRO A 85 -1.16 1.51 10.30
C PRO A 85 -1.77 0.89 9.04
N TYR A 86 -2.68 -0.06 9.22
CA TYR A 86 -3.44 -0.67 8.15
C TYR A 86 -4.15 0.39 7.31
N LEU A 87 -3.72 0.47 6.05
CA LEU A 87 -4.27 1.36 5.03
C LEU A 87 -4.19 0.63 3.69
N ILE A 88 -5.09 1.01 2.79
CA ILE A 88 -5.26 0.40 1.48
C ILE A 88 -4.60 1.30 0.44
N ALA A 89 -3.74 0.70 -0.38
CA ALA A 89 -3.10 1.41 -1.46
C ALA A 89 -4.08 1.73 -2.59
N THR A 90 -3.97 2.93 -3.13
CA THR A 90 -4.79 3.47 -4.23
C THR A 90 -3.96 3.83 -5.45
N ASN A 91 -2.64 3.65 -5.38
CA ASN A 91 -1.75 3.84 -6.49
C ASN A 91 -1.98 2.77 -7.58
N PRO A 92 -1.76 3.10 -8.88
CA PRO A 92 -2.03 2.19 -9.99
C PRO A 92 -1.30 0.84 -9.96
N VAL A 93 -0.20 0.73 -9.20
CA VAL A 93 0.63 -0.48 -9.17
C VAL A 93 0.15 -1.48 -8.10
N ASN A 94 -0.33 -0.99 -6.95
CA ASN A 94 -0.70 -1.83 -5.81
C ASN A 94 -2.15 -1.61 -5.37
N TYR A 95 -3.00 -1.09 -6.24
CA TYR A 95 -4.39 -0.78 -5.91
C TYR A 95 -5.09 -1.92 -5.16
N GLY A 96 -5.73 -1.59 -4.04
CA GLY A 96 -6.45 -2.54 -3.20
C GLY A 96 -5.57 -3.38 -2.27
N LYS A 97 -4.24 -3.33 -2.38
CA LYS A 97 -3.35 -4.12 -1.52
C LYS A 97 -3.10 -3.38 -0.19
N PRO A 98 -3.34 -4.02 0.96
CA PRO A 98 -3.05 -3.41 2.26
C PRO A 98 -1.54 -3.30 2.48
N TRP A 99 -1.11 -2.28 3.22
CA TRP A 99 0.30 -1.98 3.56
C TRP A 99 1.25 -1.74 2.38
N ARG A 100 0.77 -1.77 1.14
CA ARG A 100 1.59 -1.60 -0.08
C ARG A 100 1.53 -0.17 -0.65
N LEU A 101 1.46 0.80 0.25
CA LEU A 101 1.47 2.23 -0.06
C LEU A 101 2.77 2.62 -0.78
N ASN A 102 2.69 3.57 -1.70
CA ASN A 102 3.88 4.21 -2.26
C ASN A 102 4.35 5.39 -1.39
N CYS A 103 5.46 6.03 -1.77
CA CYS A 103 6.04 7.12 -0.98
C CYS A 103 5.14 8.35 -0.84
N VAL A 104 4.31 8.69 -1.84
CA VAL A 104 3.39 9.84 -1.69
C VAL A 104 2.22 9.50 -0.77
N GLU A 105 1.64 8.31 -0.90
CA GLU A 105 0.58 7.83 -0.01
C GLU A 105 1.09 7.69 1.42
N ALA A 106 2.33 7.25 1.61
CA ALA A 106 2.95 7.16 2.92
C ALA A 106 3.12 8.52 3.61
N LEU A 107 3.54 9.54 2.85
CA LEU A 107 3.60 10.92 3.35
C LEU A 107 2.19 11.45 3.67
N ALA A 108 1.24 11.26 2.76
CA ALA A 108 -0.13 11.71 2.93
C ALA A 108 -0.79 11.05 4.16
N ALA A 109 -0.61 9.73 4.34
CA ALA A 109 -1.08 8.99 5.50
C ALA A 109 -0.54 9.58 6.81
N ALA A 110 0.77 9.83 6.88
CA ALA A 110 1.39 10.43 8.07
C ALA A 110 0.81 11.82 8.36
N PHE A 111 0.62 12.66 7.34
CA PHE A 111 0.01 13.97 7.50
C PHE A 111 -1.45 13.89 7.95
N TYR A 112 -2.26 13.03 7.34
CA TYR A 112 -3.66 12.87 7.73
C TYR A 112 -3.81 12.37 9.18
N ILE A 113 -3.02 11.37 9.59
CA ILE A 113 -3.07 10.82 10.96
C ILE A 113 -2.66 11.89 11.98
N THR A 114 -1.66 12.71 11.66
CA THR A 114 -1.20 13.80 12.53
C THR A 114 -2.02 15.09 12.41
N GLY A 115 -3.06 15.10 11.56
CA GLY A 115 -4.02 16.20 11.40
C GLY A 115 -3.52 17.38 10.58
N PHE A 116 -2.63 17.14 9.62
CA PHE A 116 -2.17 18.11 8.62
C PHE A 116 -2.78 17.84 7.23
N ASP A 117 -4.11 17.85 7.18
CA ASP A 117 -4.89 17.44 6.02
C ASP A 117 -4.51 18.24 4.76
N SER A 118 -4.26 19.54 4.90
CA SER A 118 -3.86 20.42 3.78
C SER A 118 -2.53 20.03 3.14
N TYR A 119 -1.55 19.53 3.91
CA TYR A 119 -0.29 19.03 3.35
C TYR A 119 -0.51 17.74 2.58
N ALA A 120 -1.31 16.82 3.13
CA ALA A 120 -1.67 15.58 2.45
C ALA A 120 -2.41 15.84 1.13
N GLU A 121 -3.43 16.70 1.15
CA GLU A 121 -4.20 17.09 -0.03
C GLU A 121 -3.32 17.77 -1.10
N THR A 122 -2.39 18.63 -0.68
CA THR A 122 -1.44 19.28 -1.60
C THR A 122 -0.57 18.24 -2.31
N LEU A 123 -0.07 17.23 -1.60
CA LEU A 123 0.70 16.14 -2.19
C LEU A 123 -0.14 15.28 -3.14
N MET A 124 -1.32 14.85 -2.69
CA MET A 124 -2.19 13.97 -3.46
C MET A 124 -2.76 14.66 -4.72
N SER A 125 -2.98 15.98 -4.69
CA SER A 125 -3.44 16.77 -5.84
C SER A 125 -2.51 16.69 -7.06
N LYS A 126 -1.24 16.30 -6.87
CA LYS A 126 -0.27 16.14 -7.97
C LYS A 126 -0.43 14.83 -8.72
N PHE A 127 -1.35 13.97 -8.30
CA PHE A 127 -1.59 12.65 -8.88
C PHE A 127 -3.06 12.56 -9.30
N THR A 128 -3.33 12.13 -10.52
CA THR A 128 -4.70 12.04 -11.07
C THR A 128 -5.58 11.11 -10.25
N TRP A 129 -5.03 10.03 -9.72
CA TRP A 129 -5.68 9.07 -8.83
C TRP A 129 -5.64 9.48 -7.35
N GLY A 130 -4.99 10.59 -7.00
CA GLY A 130 -4.71 10.92 -5.60
C GLY A 130 -5.94 11.20 -4.75
N HIS A 131 -7.03 11.66 -5.37
CA HIS A 131 -8.32 11.83 -4.70
C HIS A 131 -8.86 10.51 -4.11
N SER A 132 -8.59 9.37 -4.78
CA SER A 132 -9.07 8.06 -4.35
C SER A 132 -8.47 7.62 -3.03
N PHE A 133 -7.25 8.09 -2.69
CA PHE A 133 -6.58 7.72 -1.43
C PHE A 133 -7.41 8.12 -0.21
N TRP A 134 -7.88 9.36 -0.19
CA TRP A 134 -8.76 9.84 0.88
C TRP A 134 -10.09 9.09 0.85
N THR A 135 -10.75 8.99 -0.30
CA THR A 135 -12.05 8.31 -0.40
C THR A 135 -12.03 6.87 0.13
N VAL A 136 -10.98 6.11 -0.15
CA VAL A 136 -10.86 4.71 0.30
C VAL A 136 -10.51 4.63 1.78
N ASN A 137 -9.63 5.51 2.28
CA ASN A 137 -9.06 5.38 3.62
C ASN A 137 -9.68 6.31 4.66
N GLN A 138 -10.58 7.22 4.29
CA GLN A 138 -11.15 8.25 5.18
C GLN A 138 -11.67 7.65 6.49
N ARG A 139 -12.50 6.61 6.41
CA ARG A 139 -13.07 5.95 7.60
C ARG A 139 -12.01 5.36 8.53
N LEU A 140 -10.91 4.84 7.97
CA LEU A 140 -9.80 4.28 8.74
C LEU A 140 -9.01 5.40 9.42
N ILE A 141 -8.67 6.43 8.66
CA ILE A 141 -7.92 7.59 9.12
C ILE A 141 -8.68 8.32 10.22
N GLU A 142 -9.98 8.56 10.05
CA GLU A 142 -10.83 9.21 11.06
C GLU A 142 -10.82 8.45 12.39
N ARG A 143 -10.85 7.10 12.35
CA ARG A 143 -10.70 6.27 13.55
C ARG A 143 -9.32 6.39 14.18
N TYR A 144 -8.25 6.36 13.38
CA TYR A 144 -6.89 6.55 13.90
C TYR A 144 -6.67 7.93 14.51
N ARG A 145 -7.37 8.96 14.02
CA ARG A 145 -7.33 10.32 14.60
C ARG A 145 -7.99 10.42 15.98
N THR A 146 -8.86 9.48 16.35
CA THR A 146 -9.43 9.43 17.72
C THR A 146 -8.47 8.84 18.75
N CYS A 147 -7.38 8.20 18.31
CA CYS A 147 -6.35 7.63 19.16
C CYS A 147 -5.40 8.72 19.67
N ASN A 148 -4.73 8.49 20.80
CA ASN A 148 -3.73 9.44 21.31
C ASN A 148 -2.30 8.92 21.10
N THR A 149 -2.07 7.64 21.39
CA THR A 149 -0.74 7.02 21.38
C THR A 149 -0.59 5.99 20.26
N ALA A 150 0.65 5.61 19.95
CA ALA A 150 0.95 4.55 18.99
C ALA A 150 0.29 3.21 19.38
N LYS A 151 0.25 2.89 20.68
CA LYS A 151 -0.42 1.70 21.20
C LYS A 151 -1.92 1.74 20.93
N ASP A 152 -2.57 2.90 21.12
CA ASP A 152 -4.00 3.06 20.84
C ASP A 152 -4.29 2.85 19.34
N VAL A 153 -3.38 3.30 18.46
CA VAL A 153 -3.49 3.10 17.01
C VAL A 153 -3.34 1.62 16.65
N GLU A 154 -2.42 0.90 17.28
CA GLU A 154 -2.27 -0.56 17.11
C GLU A 154 -3.52 -1.32 17.57
N GLU A 155 -4.08 -0.98 18.72
CA GLU A 155 -5.33 -1.58 19.22
C GLU A 155 -6.52 -1.26 18.30
N MET A 156 -6.61 -0.02 17.79
CA MET A 156 -7.62 0.37 16.82
C MET A 156 -7.45 -0.40 15.50
N GLN A 157 -6.21 -0.58 15.04
CA GLN A 157 -5.91 -1.38 13.86
C GLN A 157 -6.38 -2.83 14.03
N GLN A 158 -6.13 -3.46 15.18
CA GLN A 158 -6.60 -4.81 15.45
C GLN A 158 -8.13 -4.92 15.41
N LYS A 159 -8.83 -3.94 15.99
CA LYS A 159 -10.31 -3.86 15.92
C LYS A 159 -10.82 -3.75 14.48
N ILE A 160 -10.22 -2.85 13.70
CA ILE A 160 -10.54 -2.68 12.27
C ILE A 160 -10.34 -3.99 11.50
N MET A 161 -9.21 -4.67 11.70
CA MET A 161 -8.93 -5.93 11.00
C MET A 161 -9.92 -7.04 11.38
N ALA A 162 -10.28 -7.14 12.66
CA ALA A 162 -11.28 -8.10 13.12
C ALA A 162 -12.68 -7.82 12.55
N GLU A 163 -13.08 -6.54 12.46
CA GLU A 163 -14.35 -6.14 11.83
C GLU A 163 -14.38 -6.50 10.33
N ILE A 164 -13.28 -6.24 9.61
CA ILE A 164 -13.16 -6.59 8.18
C ILE A 164 -13.23 -8.11 7.97
N GLU A 165 -12.56 -8.89 8.83
CA GLU A 165 -12.57 -10.36 8.76
C GLU A 165 -13.95 -10.94 9.09
N ALA A 166 -14.65 -10.37 10.08
CA ALA A 166 -16.02 -10.75 10.41
C ALA A 166 -16.97 -10.45 9.25
N GLU A 167 -16.91 -9.25 8.67
CA GLU A 167 -17.73 -8.87 7.52
C GLU A 167 -17.48 -9.79 6.31
N TYR A 168 -16.21 -10.12 6.05
CA TYR A 168 -15.85 -11.05 4.98
C TYR A 168 -16.41 -12.46 5.21
N THR A 169 -16.36 -12.94 6.45
CA THR A 169 -16.86 -14.26 6.84
C THR A 169 -18.39 -14.34 6.73
N GLU A 170 -19.10 -13.29 7.16
CA GLU A 170 -20.56 -13.22 7.05
C GLU A 170 -21.02 -13.18 5.58
N ARG A 171 -20.38 -12.36 4.73
CA ARG A 171 -20.69 -12.35 3.29
C ARG A 171 -20.48 -13.72 2.63
N ARG A 172 -19.46 -14.46 3.06
CA ARG A 172 -19.18 -15.82 2.56
C ARG A 172 -20.19 -16.87 3.03
N LYS A 173 -20.86 -16.67 4.16
CA LYS A 173 -21.93 -17.57 4.63
C LYS A 173 -23.21 -17.39 3.83
N ASP A 174 -23.49 -16.18 3.34
CA ASP A 174 -24.61 -15.89 2.43
C ASP A 174 -24.31 -16.28 0.96
N ASP A 175 -23.03 -16.37 0.58
CA ASP A 175 -22.55 -16.78 -0.75
C ASP A 175 -22.44 -18.32 -0.93
N ASP A 176 -23.34 -19.12 -0.33
CA ASP A 176 -23.59 -20.51 -0.77
C ASP A 176 -24.43 -20.56 -2.07
N LEU A 177 -24.31 -19.51 -2.88
CA LEU A 177 -24.81 -19.42 -4.25
C LEU A 177 -23.61 -19.54 -5.20
N LEU A 178 -22.95 -20.71 -5.16
CA LEU A 178 -22.16 -21.19 -6.29
C LEU A 178 -23.12 -21.45 -7.47
N VAL A 179 -23.63 -20.40 -8.10
CA VAL A 179 -24.29 -20.53 -9.39
C VAL A 179 -23.22 -20.93 -10.38
N ALA A 180 -23.36 -22.11 -10.98
CA ALA A 180 -22.46 -22.60 -12.00
C ALA A 180 -22.22 -21.50 -13.06
N ASN A 181 -20.95 -21.25 -13.38
CA ASN A 181 -20.59 -20.28 -14.41
C ASN A 181 -21.36 -20.59 -15.71
N PRO A 182 -22.26 -19.71 -16.20
CA PRO A 182 -23.05 -19.96 -17.41
C PRO A 182 -22.19 -20.17 -18.66
N ASN A 183 -20.93 -19.71 -18.65
CA ASN A 183 -19.96 -19.97 -19.72
C ASN A 183 -19.39 -21.40 -19.72
N HIS A 184 -19.66 -22.22 -18.69
CA HIS A 184 -19.38 -23.66 -18.70
C HIS A 184 -20.56 -24.51 -19.18
N THR A 185 -21.75 -23.93 -19.34
CA THR A 185 -22.96 -24.63 -19.83
C THR A 185 -23.16 -24.52 -21.35
N GLY A 186 -22.14 -24.10 -22.10
CA GLY A 186 -22.21 -23.94 -23.55
C GLY A 186 -21.04 -24.61 -24.24
N ASN A 187 -21.18 -25.91 -24.51
CA ASN A 187 -20.35 -26.64 -25.47
C ASN A 187 -20.63 -26.10 -26.89
N MET A 188 -20.17 -24.88 -27.19
CA MET A 188 -20.30 -24.23 -28.50
C MET A 188 -19.05 -24.43 -29.37
N TRP A 189 -18.10 -25.26 -28.90
CA TRP A 189 -16.93 -25.68 -29.66
C TRP A 189 -16.56 -27.16 -29.42
N ALA A 190 -17.56 -28.04 -29.24
CA ALA A 190 -17.30 -29.45 -29.52
C ALA A 190 -17.06 -29.59 -31.02
N LEU A 191 -15.78 -29.62 -31.39
CA LEU A 191 -15.34 -30.21 -32.63
C LEU A 191 -15.98 -31.61 -32.72
N PRO A 192 -16.55 -32.00 -33.86
CA PRO A 192 -17.07 -33.35 -34.01
C PRO A 192 -15.90 -34.30 -33.77
N VAL A 193 -16.05 -35.16 -32.77
CA VAL A 193 -15.17 -36.30 -32.55
C VAL A 193 -15.24 -37.11 -33.83
N GLY A 194 -14.21 -36.99 -34.66
CA GLY A 194 -13.99 -37.87 -35.79
C GLY A 194 -13.94 -39.29 -35.25
N SER A 195 -14.75 -40.14 -35.88
CA SER A 195 -14.78 -41.58 -35.71
C SER A 195 -13.40 -42.17 -35.43
N GLU A 196 -13.23 -42.79 -34.27
CA GLU A 196 -12.22 -43.81 -34.07
C GLU A 196 -12.59 -44.99 -34.99
N GLU A 197 -12.07 -44.97 -36.21
CA GLU A 197 -11.92 -46.17 -37.02
C GLU A 197 -10.84 -47.03 -36.35
N ASN A 198 -11.29 -48.14 -35.75
CA ASN A 198 -10.44 -49.30 -35.50
C ASN A 198 -9.68 -49.63 -36.79
N LYS A 199 -8.35 -49.52 -36.76
CA LYS A 199 -7.49 -50.27 -37.65
C LYS A 199 -6.79 -51.34 -36.84
N GLU A 200 -7.31 -52.54 -37.06
CA GLU A 200 -6.73 -53.82 -36.70
C GLU A 200 -5.29 -53.93 -37.20
N ASP A 201 -4.53 -54.68 -36.42
CA ASP A 201 -3.18 -55.14 -36.69
C ASP A 201 -3.08 -55.84 -38.05
N ASP A 202 -2.03 -55.54 -38.80
CA ASP A 202 -1.41 -56.47 -39.75
C ASP A 202 0.09 -56.13 -39.82
N GLU A 203 0.84 -56.68 -38.86
CA GLU A 203 2.23 -57.08 -39.11
C GLU A 203 2.18 -58.38 -39.91
N ASP A 204 2.73 -58.39 -41.12
CA ASP A 204 3.46 -59.57 -41.61
C ASP A 204 4.33 -59.22 -42.82
N GLN A 205 5.39 -60.03 -42.96
CA GLN A 205 6.46 -60.00 -43.96
C GLN A 205 6.00 -60.04 -45.41
#